data_AF-A0A2V9WQ71-F1
#
_entry.id   AF-A0A2V9WQ71-F1
#
_cell.length_a   1.000
_cell.length_b   1.000
_cell.length_c   1.000
_cell.angle_alpha   90.00
_cell.angle_beta   90.00
_cell.angle_gamma   90.00
#
_symmetry.space_group_name_H-M   'P 1'
#
loop_
_entity.id
_entity.type
_entity.pdbx_description
1 polymer ?
#
loop_
_entity_poly.entity_id
_entity_poly.type
_entity_poly.pdbx_seq_one_letter_code
_entity_poly.pdbx_strand_id
1 'polypeptide(L)'
;MRCRIQAVFGTVIAVVAIATTAISAPSSFSYGTIQSSCAPWDGPAIGIMLTTGPAECKRTSEPFVSIGIWRGLPVQAGQVVKFAPRSDAGFASRCKREGNCERAQSGTITFDRYEEGSGASGRYELHFKGEETLSGTFDVKWCQEHVICG
;
A
#
# COMPACT_ATOMS: atom_id res chain seq x y z
N MET A 1 -64.28 -1.15 -47.08
CA MET A 1 -63.14 -0.50 -46.40
C MET A 1 -62.97 -1.14 -45.04
N ARG A 2 -61.93 -1.96 -44.83
CA ARG A 2 -61.62 -2.57 -43.52
C ARG A 2 -60.13 -2.37 -43.25
N CYS A 3 -59.85 -1.50 -42.28
CA CYS A 3 -58.53 -1.05 -41.89
C CYS A 3 -57.82 -2.17 -41.11
N ARG A 4 -56.64 -2.58 -41.55
CA ARG A 4 -55.75 -3.50 -40.82
C ARG A 4 -54.79 -2.65 -39.98
N ILE A 5 -54.81 -2.79 -38.66
CA ILE A 5 -53.83 -2.18 -37.78
C ILE A 5 -52.92 -3.31 -37.26
N GLN A 6 -51.67 -3.31 -37.75
CA GLN A 6 -50.61 -4.18 -37.24
C GLN A 6 -50.03 -3.56 -35.97
N ALA A 7 -50.08 -4.28 -34.85
CA ALA A 7 -49.37 -3.91 -33.63
C ALA A 7 -47.99 -4.60 -33.64
N VAL A 8 -46.93 -3.83 -33.85
CA VAL A 8 -45.54 -4.29 -33.72
C VAL A 8 -45.16 -4.13 -32.25
N PHE A 9 -45.08 -5.25 -31.52
CA PHE A 9 -44.56 -5.28 -30.16
C PHE A 9 -43.02 -5.24 -30.22
N GLY A 10 -42.44 -4.09 -29.86
CA GLY A 10 -41.00 -3.92 -29.72
C GLY A 10 -40.50 -4.47 -28.38
N THR A 11 -39.67 -5.50 -28.42
CA THR A 11 -39.03 -6.12 -27.25
C THR A 11 -37.83 -5.29 -26.81
N VAL A 12 -37.90 -4.65 -25.64
CA VAL A 12 -36.75 -3.96 -25.02
C VAL A 12 -35.99 -4.96 -24.15
N ILE A 13 -34.83 -5.41 -24.61
CA ILE A 13 -33.91 -6.26 -23.83
C ILE A 13 -33.00 -5.33 -23.01
N ALA A 14 -33.32 -5.18 -21.73
CA ALA A 14 -32.45 -4.50 -20.77
C ALA A 14 -31.28 -5.42 -20.38
N VAL A 15 -30.09 -5.11 -20.87
CA VAL A 15 -28.85 -5.78 -20.46
C VAL A 15 -28.40 -5.17 -19.13
N VAL A 16 -28.63 -5.88 -18.04
CA VAL A 16 -28.11 -5.52 -16.71
C VAL A 16 -26.66 -6.00 -16.62
N ALA A 17 -25.72 -5.07 -16.79
CA ALA A 17 -24.31 -5.33 -16.55
C ALA A 17 -24.08 -5.52 -15.04
N ILE A 18 -23.90 -6.76 -14.62
CA ILE A 18 -23.53 -7.10 -13.24
C ILE A 18 -22.05 -6.77 -13.09
N ALA A 19 -21.74 -5.59 -12.56
CA ALA A 19 -20.39 -5.25 -12.15
C ALA A 19 -20.00 -6.15 -10.97
N THR A 20 -19.29 -7.24 -11.24
CA THR A 20 -18.65 -8.07 -10.23
C THR A 20 -17.55 -7.25 -9.58
N THR A 21 -17.88 -6.57 -8.48
CA THR A 21 -16.88 -6.02 -7.57
C THR A 21 -16.12 -7.20 -6.97
N ALA A 22 -14.88 -7.40 -7.41
CA ALA A 22 -13.97 -8.34 -6.79
C ALA A 22 -13.73 -7.90 -5.34
N ILE A 23 -14.41 -8.56 -4.40
CA ILE A 23 -14.14 -8.40 -2.97
C ILE A 23 -12.85 -9.18 -2.71
N SER A 24 -11.70 -8.52 -2.88
CA SER A 24 -10.45 -9.01 -2.30
C SER A 24 -10.60 -9.01 -0.79
N ALA A 25 -10.69 -10.20 -0.19
CA ALA A 25 -10.62 -10.34 1.26
C ALA A 25 -9.29 -9.78 1.78
N PRO A 26 -9.28 -9.03 2.89
CA PRO A 26 -8.12 -8.25 3.30
C PRO A 26 -7.06 -9.16 3.91
N SER A 27 -5.94 -9.36 3.22
CA SER A 27 -4.64 -9.39 3.89
C SER A 27 -4.16 -7.96 4.10
N SER A 28 -4.99 -7.11 4.71
CA SER A 28 -4.67 -5.70 4.88
C SER A 28 -3.61 -5.57 5.97
N PHE A 29 -2.37 -5.34 5.57
CA PHE A 29 -1.29 -5.00 6.47
C PHE A 29 -1.56 -3.59 7.01
N SER A 30 -2.42 -3.50 8.03
CA SER A 30 -3.00 -2.25 8.49
C SER A 30 -2.40 -1.72 9.78
N TYR A 31 -1.63 -2.55 10.47
CA TYR A 31 -0.90 -2.17 11.68
C TYR A 31 0.57 -2.08 11.35
N GLY A 32 1.36 -1.50 12.25
CA GLY A 32 2.80 -1.51 12.04
C GLY A 32 3.56 -0.52 12.89
N THR A 33 4.82 -0.36 12.52
CA THR A 33 5.75 0.57 13.13
C THR A 33 6.36 1.48 12.07
N ILE A 34 6.74 2.68 12.50
CA ILE A 34 7.53 3.62 11.74
C ILE A 34 8.70 4.09 12.59
N GLN A 35 9.87 4.22 11.97
CA GLN A 35 11.08 4.67 12.65
C GLN A 35 12.05 5.34 11.68
N SER A 36 12.99 6.11 12.25
CA SER A 36 14.15 6.58 11.51
C SER A 36 14.99 5.39 11.03
N SER A 37 15.58 5.51 9.85
CA SER A 37 16.48 4.51 9.26
C SER A 37 17.54 5.18 8.40
N CYS A 38 18.38 4.38 7.74
CA CYS A 38 19.39 4.85 6.81
C CYS A 38 19.10 4.39 5.38
N ALA A 39 19.34 5.28 4.42
CA ALA A 39 19.41 4.95 3.01
C ALA A 39 20.72 4.19 2.72
N PRO A 40 20.85 3.51 1.57
CA PRO A 40 22.07 2.76 1.21
C PRO A 40 23.35 3.60 1.05
N TRP A 41 23.24 4.93 1.05
CA TRP A 41 24.35 5.90 0.99
C TRP A 41 24.51 6.66 2.31
N ASP A 42 24.01 6.07 3.40
CA ASP A 42 24.05 6.61 4.76
C ASP A 42 23.36 7.97 4.93
N GLY A 43 22.44 8.28 4.00
CA GLY A 43 21.52 9.40 4.12
C GLY A 43 20.33 9.09 5.03
N PRO A 44 19.57 10.12 5.45
CA PRO A 44 18.37 9.93 6.26
C PRO A 44 17.33 9.12 5.50
N ALA A 45 16.65 8.23 6.22
CA ALA A 45 15.54 7.43 5.72
C ALA A 45 14.46 7.24 6.79
N ILE A 46 13.30 6.79 6.33
CA ILE A 46 12.23 6.28 7.19
C ILE A 46 12.01 4.81 6.84
N GLY A 47 11.96 3.96 7.87
CA GLY A 47 11.54 2.57 7.77
C GLY A 47 10.12 2.42 8.27
N ILE A 48 9.28 1.76 7.49
CA ILE A 48 7.92 1.38 7.87
C ILE A 48 7.80 -0.14 7.74
N MET A 49 7.20 -0.75 8.75
CA MET A 49 6.89 -2.17 8.74
C MET A 49 5.41 -2.36 9.00
N LEU A 50 4.70 -2.95 8.04
CA LEU A 50 3.27 -3.20 8.14
C LEU A 50 3.01 -4.68 8.44
N THR A 51 2.08 -4.96 9.35
CA THR A 51 1.72 -6.29 9.85
C THR A 51 0.22 -6.49 9.79
N THR A 52 -0.24 -7.74 9.82
CA THR A 52 -1.67 -8.10 9.81
C THR A 52 -2.35 -7.88 11.17
N GLY A 53 -1.59 -7.79 12.25
CA GLY A 53 -2.06 -7.49 13.60
C GLY A 53 -1.16 -6.47 14.31
N PRO A 54 -1.53 -6.01 15.51
CA PRO A 54 -0.79 -4.99 16.25
C PRO A 54 0.70 -5.30 16.39
N ALA A 55 1.55 -4.37 15.96
CA ALA A 55 3.00 -4.52 16.03
C ALA A 55 3.58 -4.05 17.36
N GLU A 56 4.67 -4.65 17.81
CA GLU A 56 5.50 -4.17 18.92
C GLU A 56 6.83 -3.65 18.38
N CYS A 57 7.40 -2.59 18.97
CA CYS A 57 8.64 -1.99 18.43
C CYS A 57 9.83 -2.95 18.34
N LYS A 58 9.87 -3.96 19.21
CA LYS A 58 10.98 -4.93 19.27
C LYS A 58 10.66 -6.29 18.65
N ARG A 59 9.46 -6.45 18.07
CA ARG A 59 9.02 -7.74 17.51
C ARG A 59 8.25 -7.55 16.21
N THR A 60 8.78 -8.17 15.16
CA THR A 60 8.09 -8.30 13.88
C THR A 60 7.17 -9.51 13.93
N SER A 61 5.87 -9.29 13.70
CA SER A 61 4.96 -10.39 13.40
C SER A 61 5.04 -10.73 11.92
N GLU A 62 5.24 -12.01 11.61
CA GLU A 62 5.22 -12.52 10.25
C GLU A 62 3.81 -12.95 9.84
N PRO A 63 3.38 -12.77 8.58
CA PRO A 63 4.07 -12.05 7.50
C PRO A 63 4.04 -10.53 7.69
N PHE A 64 4.89 -9.80 6.97
CA PHE A 64 4.96 -8.33 7.01
C PHE A 64 5.28 -7.69 5.66
N VAL A 65 5.01 -6.40 5.52
CA VAL A 65 5.48 -5.56 4.42
C VAL A 65 6.54 -4.61 4.97
N SER A 66 7.71 -4.58 4.35
CA SER A 66 8.81 -3.68 4.69
C SER A 66 8.93 -2.58 3.64
N ILE A 67 8.94 -1.33 4.09
CA ILE A 67 9.01 -0.14 3.26
C ILE A 67 10.15 0.74 3.76
N GLY A 68 11.02 1.16 2.85
CA GLY A 68 12.02 2.18 3.10
C GLY A 68 11.77 3.39 2.22
N ILE A 69 11.84 4.59 2.78
CA ILE A 69 11.68 5.86 2.05
C ILE A 69 12.94 6.69 2.27
N TRP A 70 13.59 7.10 1.17
CA TRP A 70 14.89 7.78 1.18
C TRP A 70 14.85 9.19 0.59
N ARG A 71 13.79 9.54 -0.15
CA ARG A 71 13.60 10.85 -0.80
C ARG A 71 12.29 11.50 -0.39
N GLY A 72 12.25 12.82 -0.51
CA GLY A 72 11.09 13.60 -0.08
C GLY A 72 10.90 13.59 1.43
N LEU A 73 12.01 13.59 2.17
CA LEU A 73 12.01 13.71 3.63
C LEU A 73 12.19 15.19 4.03
N PRO A 74 11.59 15.66 5.14
CA PRO A 74 10.66 14.91 6.00
C PRO A 74 9.33 14.64 5.29
N VAL A 75 8.69 13.51 5.61
CA VAL A 75 7.37 13.16 5.04
C VAL A 75 6.32 14.14 5.54
N GLN A 76 5.41 14.55 4.67
CA GLN A 76 4.29 15.43 4.99
C GLN A 76 2.94 14.73 4.83
N ALA A 77 1.93 15.21 5.56
CA ALA A 77 0.54 14.81 5.31
C ALA A 77 0.12 15.20 3.87
N GLY A 78 -0.60 14.32 3.20
CA GLY A 78 -0.95 14.40 1.78
C GLY A 78 0.15 13.96 0.82
N GLN A 79 1.36 13.65 1.30
CA GLN A 79 2.47 13.25 0.42
C GLN A 79 2.24 11.87 -0.18
N VAL A 80 2.53 11.75 -1.48
CA VAL A 80 2.53 10.49 -2.21
C VAL A 80 3.97 10.12 -2.57
N VAL A 81 4.43 8.99 -2.06
CA VAL A 81 5.71 8.38 -2.43
C VAL A 81 5.46 7.32 -3.48
N LYS A 82 6.13 7.43 -4.63
CA LYS A 82 5.99 6.49 -5.75
C LYS A 82 7.22 5.63 -5.89
N PHE A 83 7.03 4.31 -5.93
CA PHE A 83 8.07 3.35 -6.27
C PHE A 83 7.93 2.93 -7.73
N ALA A 84 9.05 2.89 -8.44
CA ALA A 84 9.13 2.46 -9.82
C ALA A 84 10.52 1.86 -10.10
N PRO A 85 10.69 1.08 -11.17
CA PRO A 85 12.02 0.65 -11.60
C PRO A 85 12.95 1.85 -11.78
N ARG A 86 14.16 1.79 -11.20
CA ARG A 86 15.16 2.86 -11.20
C ARG A 86 14.81 4.12 -10.40
N SER A 87 13.69 4.12 -9.67
CA SER A 87 13.42 5.18 -8.69
C SER A 87 14.37 5.06 -7.50
N ASP A 88 14.88 6.20 -7.03
CA ASP A 88 15.67 6.30 -5.80
C ASP A 88 14.82 6.72 -4.58
N ALA A 89 13.48 6.73 -4.71
CA ALA A 89 12.58 7.10 -3.62
C ALA A 89 12.60 6.11 -2.46
N GLY A 90 12.98 4.86 -2.72
CA GLY A 90 13.10 3.82 -1.71
C GLY A 90 12.70 2.42 -2.19
N PHE A 91 12.17 1.62 -1.27
CA PHE A 91 11.71 0.27 -1.56
C PHE A 91 10.41 -0.09 -0.84
N ALA A 92 9.74 -1.10 -1.39
CA ALA A 92 8.69 -1.83 -0.71
C ALA A 92 8.84 -3.32 -1.04
N SER A 93 8.69 -4.17 -0.04
CA SER A 93 8.81 -5.62 -0.13
C SER A 93 7.77 -6.30 0.74
N ARG A 94 7.20 -7.41 0.27
CA ARG A 94 6.39 -8.31 1.09
C ARG A 94 7.26 -9.47 1.57
N CYS A 95 7.18 -9.79 2.84
CA CYS A 95 8.00 -10.83 3.46
C CYS A 95 7.07 -11.87 4.09
N LYS A 96 7.24 -13.14 3.68
CA LYS A 96 6.57 -14.25 4.36
C LYS A 96 7.17 -14.50 5.74
N ARG A 97 8.49 -14.27 5.82
CA ARG A 97 9.33 -14.30 7.01
C ARG A 97 10.59 -13.48 6.76
N GLU A 98 11.36 -13.20 7.78
CA GLU A 98 12.64 -12.52 7.64
C GLU A 98 13.55 -13.24 6.62
N GLY A 99 14.22 -12.46 5.77
CA GLY A 99 15.07 -12.98 4.67
C GLY A 99 14.33 -13.63 3.50
N ASN A 100 13.02 -13.84 3.59
CA ASN A 100 12.18 -14.34 2.49
C ASN A 100 11.20 -13.25 2.06
N CYS A 101 11.74 -12.31 1.28
CA CYS A 101 11.03 -11.14 0.81
C CYS A 101 10.98 -11.08 -0.71
N GLU A 102 9.83 -10.69 -1.23
CA GLU A 102 9.63 -10.32 -2.62
C GLU A 102 9.51 -8.81 -2.73
N ARG A 103 10.33 -8.21 -3.58
CA ARG A 103 10.35 -6.77 -3.87
C ARG A 103 9.17 -6.40 -4.77
N ALA A 104 8.43 -5.35 -4.42
CA ALA A 104 7.45 -4.75 -5.32
C ALA A 104 8.14 -4.13 -6.54
N GLN A 105 7.57 -4.34 -7.73
CA GLN A 105 8.05 -3.76 -8.98
C GLN A 105 7.75 -2.26 -9.06
N SER A 106 6.61 -1.86 -8.53
CA SER A 106 6.16 -0.48 -8.43
C SER A 106 5.12 -0.34 -7.32
N GLY A 107 4.72 0.88 -7.02
CA GLY A 107 3.63 1.12 -6.08
C GLY A 107 3.58 2.56 -5.62
N THR A 108 2.61 2.85 -4.76
CA THR A 108 2.44 4.15 -4.13
C THR A 108 2.14 3.99 -2.64
N ILE A 109 2.69 4.90 -1.84
CA ILE A 109 2.31 5.12 -0.43
C ILE A 109 1.78 6.54 -0.35
N THR A 110 0.56 6.70 0.14
CA THR A 110 -0.02 8.01 0.45
C THR A 110 -0.09 8.17 1.95
N PHE A 111 0.51 9.22 2.47
CA PHE A 111 0.43 9.57 3.89
C PHE A 111 -0.75 10.51 4.11
N ASP A 112 -1.78 10.04 4.80
CA ASP A 112 -2.89 10.91 5.21
C ASP A 112 -2.51 11.72 6.45
N ARG A 113 -1.73 11.10 7.35
CA ARG A 113 -1.17 11.71 8.56
C ARG A 113 0.29 11.29 8.70
N TYR A 114 1.14 12.23 9.08
CA TYR A 114 2.51 11.96 9.51
C TYR A 114 2.86 12.92 10.65
N GLU A 115 3.30 12.35 11.77
CA GLU A 115 3.74 13.10 12.94
C GLU A 115 4.98 12.41 13.52
N GLU A 116 6.13 13.06 13.35
CA GLU A 116 7.42 12.55 13.82
C GLU A 116 7.38 12.28 15.33
N GLY A 117 7.86 11.10 15.75
CA GLY A 117 7.81 10.68 17.14
C GLY A 117 6.47 10.12 17.63
N SER A 118 5.39 10.26 16.86
CA SER A 118 4.04 9.79 17.21
C SER A 118 3.60 8.63 16.32
N GLY A 119 3.59 8.83 14.99
CA GLY A 119 3.18 7.79 14.04
C GLY A 119 2.74 8.35 12.69
N ALA A 120 2.17 7.49 11.87
CA ALA A 120 1.64 7.86 10.57
C ALA A 120 0.45 7.00 10.19
N SER A 121 -0.44 7.51 9.35
CA SER A 121 -1.53 6.73 8.77
C SER A 121 -1.70 7.07 7.30
N GLY A 122 -2.27 6.14 6.53
CA GLY A 122 -2.36 6.34 5.09
C GLY A 122 -2.88 5.15 4.32
N ARG A 123 -2.56 5.13 3.03
CA ARG A 123 -2.91 4.07 2.07
C ARG A 123 -1.68 3.62 1.31
N TYR A 124 -1.69 2.37 0.88
CA TYR A 124 -0.68 1.83 -0.01
C TYR A 124 -1.31 1.03 -1.14
N GLU A 125 -0.62 0.99 -2.27
CA GLU A 125 -0.87 0.11 -3.39
C GLU A 125 0.48 -0.34 -3.95
N LEU A 126 0.77 -1.64 -3.90
CA LEU A 126 2.05 -2.23 -4.28
C LEU A 126 1.82 -3.29 -5.34
N HIS A 127 2.57 -3.19 -6.44
CA HIS A 127 2.47 -4.13 -7.55
C HIS A 127 3.67 -5.07 -7.54
N PHE A 128 3.39 -6.36 -7.50
CA PHE A 128 4.37 -7.45 -7.49
C PHE A 128 4.44 -8.13 -8.86
N LYS A 129 5.33 -9.10 -8.99
CA LYS A 129 5.46 -9.84 -10.25
C LYS A 129 4.18 -10.67 -10.50
N GLY A 130 3.75 -10.75 -11.76
CA GLY A 130 2.60 -11.57 -12.15
C GLY A 130 1.25 -10.89 -11.94
N GLU A 131 1.19 -9.56 -12.09
CA GLU A 131 -0.03 -8.72 -11.98
C GLU A 131 -0.68 -8.71 -10.59
N GLU A 132 -0.01 -9.26 -9.58
CA GLU A 132 -0.50 -9.22 -8.22
C GLU A 132 -0.38 -7.82 -7.62
N THR A 133 -1.49 -7.31 -7.09
CA THR A 133 -1.55 -6.01 -6.42
C THR A 133 -1.96 -6.21 -4.97
N LEU A 134 -1.16 -5.65 -4.06
CA LEU A 134 -1.46 -5.60 -2.64
C LEU A 134 -1.76 -4.15 -2.26
N SER A 135 -2.98 -3.89 -1.78
CA SER A 135 -3.40 -2.56 -1.37
C SER A 135 -4.09 -2.59 -0.02
N GLY A 136 -4.12 -1.44 0.66
CA GLY A 136 -4.74 -1.31 1.97
C GLY A 136 -4.53 0.06 2.58
N THR A 137 -5.10 0.24 3.77
CA THR A 137 -4.83 1.35 4.67
C THR A 137 -3.88 0.90 5.77
N PHE A 138 -3.10 1.82 6.33
CA PHE A 138 -2.25 1.58 7.49
C PHE A 138 -2.41 2.65 8.56
N ASP A 139 -2.19 2.24 9.81
CA ASP A 139 -1.95 3.10 10.96
C ASP A 139 -0.77 2.52 11.75
N VAL A 140 0.31 3.29 11.83
CA VAL A 140 1.59 2.86 12.40
C VAL A 140 2.00 3.78 13.53
N LYS A 141 2.57 3.18 14.58
CA LYS A 141 3.11 3.92 15.72
C LYS A 141 4.60 4.15 15.56
N TRP A 142 5.09 5.26 16.11
CA TRP A 142 6.52 5.52 16.12
C TRP A 142 7.25 4.60 17.08
N CYS A 143 8.36 4.04 16.61
CA CYS A 143 9.30 3.28 17.42
C CYS A 143 10.61 4.05 17.54
N GLN A 144 10.93 4.43 18.76
CA GLN A 144 12.10 5.23 19.04
C GLN A 144 13.33 4.32 19.10
N GLU A 145 14.02 4.22 17.97
CA GLU A 145 15.34 3.60 17.86
C GLU A 145 16.37 4.66 17.50
N HIS A 146 17.50 4.67 18.21
CA HIS A 146 18.64 5.50 17.83
C HIS A 146 19.35 4.81 16.68
N VAL A 147 19.09 5.27 15.47
CA VAL A 147 19.81 4.84 14.26
C VAL A 147 20.88 5.89 13.96
N ILE A 148 22.13 5.45 13.85
CA ILE A 148 23.25 6.27 13.40
C ILE A 148 23.59 5.81 11.98
N CYS A 149 23.49 6.72 11.02
CA CYS A 149 23.94 6.52 9.64
C CYS A 149 25.37 7.04 9.49
N GLY A 150 26.27 6.30 8.85
CA GLY A 150 27.65 6.76 8.60
C GLY A 150 28.58 5.72 8.01
#